data_AF-A0A2E7G1Y7-F1
#
_entry.id   AF-A0A2E7G1Y7-F1
#
_cell.length_a   1.000
_cell.length_b   1.000
_cell.length_c   1.000
_cell.angle_alpha   90.00
_cell.angle_beta   90.00
_cell.angle_gamma   90.00
#
_symmetry.space_group_name_H-M   'P 1'
#
loop_
_entity.id
_entity.type
_entity.pdbx_description
1 polymer ?
#
loop_
_entity_poly.entity_id
_entity_poly.type
_entity_poly.pdbx_seq_one_letter_code
_entity_poly.pdbx_strand_id
1 'polypeptide(L)'
;MTDSYAESLEDLLRSARDLETEMEEVTEIPKSSQTAVLRAAALVAVLSMLKETDERSVIGRQLGSDWSQDHRRVRMGYTGLMKERQKRSTWR
;
A
#
# COMPACT_ATOMS: atom_id res chain seq x y z
N MET A 1 -7.57 18.22 50.21
CA MET A 1 -8.34 17.17 49.50
C MET A 1 -7.92 17.06 48.03
N THR A 2 -6.64 17.25 47.70
CA THR A 2 -6.09 17.17 46.33
C THR A 2 -5.14 15.97 46.16
N ASP A 3 -4.63 15.43 47.26
CA ASP A 3 -3.56 14.43 47.24
C ASP A 3 -4.04 13.06 46.71
N SER A 4 -5.34 12.77 46.87
CA SER A 4 -5.95 11.53 46.37
C SER A 4 -5.97 11.40 44.84
N TYR A 5 -6.10 12.52 44.13
CA TYR A 5 -6.06 12.50 42.66
C TYR A 5 -4.64 12.32 42.14
N ALA A 6 -3.66 12.92 42.84
CA ALA A 6 -2.25 12.78 42.50
C ALA A 6 -1.78 11.33 42.68
N GLU A 7 -2.12 10.70 43.80
CA GLU A 7 -1.79 9.28 44.06
C GLU A 7 -2.42 8.34 43.02
N SER A 8 -3.70 8.54 42.69
CA SER A 8 -4.36 7.72 41.66
C SER A 8 -3.74 7.90 40.27
N LEU A 9 -3.23 9.09 39.95
CA LEU A 9 -2.52 9.36 38.69
C LEU A 9 -1.16 8.67 38.67
N GLU A 10 -0.43 8.69 39.79
CA GLU A 10 0.86 8.03 39.90
C GLU A 10 0.75 6.52 39.73
N ASP A 11 -0.27 5.89 40.32
CA ASP A 11 -0.55 4.46 40.15
C ASP A 11 -0.92 4.11 38.70
N LEU A 12 -1.70 4.98 38.04
CA LEU A 12 -2.11 4.80 36.65
C LEU A 12 -0.92 4.93 35.70
N LEU A 13 -0.05 5.93 35.92
CA LEU A 13 1.17 6.11 35.15
C LEU A 13 2.18 4.98 35.38
N ARG A 14 2.26 4.46 36.61
CA ARG A 14 3.13 3.31 36.94
C ARG A 14 2.64 2.04 36.27
N SER A 15 1.34 1.74 36.33
CA SER A 15 0.77 0.57 35.64
C SER A 15 0.90 0.67 34.11
N ALA A 16 0.76 1.86 33.52
CA ALA A 16 1.00 2.08 32.09
C ALA A 16 2.47 1.85 31.71
N ARG A 17 3.42 2.30 32.54
CA ARG A 17 4.85 2.07 32.33
C ARG A 17 5.22 0.59 32.45
N ASP A 18 4.64 -0.11 33.41
CA ASP A 18 4.91 -1.54 33.61
C ASP A 18 4.35 -2.36 32.43
N LEU A 19 3.20 -1.96 31.85
CA LEU A 19 2.67 -2.52 30.61
C LEU A 19 3.59 -2.29 29.39
N GLU A 20 4.21 -1.12 29.25
CA GLU A 20 5.21 -0.87 28.20
C GLU A 20 6.43 -1.79 28.34
N THR A 21 6.79 -2.13 29.58
CA THR A 21 7.91 -3.03 29.87
C THR A 21 7.56 -4.47 29.46
N GLU A 22 6.31 -4.91 29.68
CA GLU A 22 5.84 -6.22 29.21
C GLU A 22 5.74 -6.30 27.67
N MET A 23 5.54 -5.18 26.97
CA MET A 23 5.58 -5.16 25.50
C MET A 23 7.00 -5.40 24.95
N GLU A 24 8.05 -5.05 25.70
CA GLU A 24 9.44 -5.32 25.34
C GLU A 24 9.88 -6.76 25.65
N GLU A 25 9.25 -7.43 26.63
CA GLU A 25 9.66 -8.77 27.09
C GLU A 25 9.22 -9.92 26.15
N VAL A 26 8.37 -9.65 25.16
CA VAL A 26 7.96 -10.64 24.12
C VAL A 26 9.08 -10.90 23.08
N THR A 27 10.24 -10.24 23.21
CA THR A 27 11.36 -10.37 22.26
C THR A 27 12.12 -11.69 22.37
N GLU A 28 11.96 -12.46 23.45
CA GLU A 28 12.59 -13.77 23.60
C GLU A 28 11.70 -14.91 23.08
N ILE A 29 11.64 -15.02 21.76
CA ILE A 29 11.03 -16.17 21.08
C ILE A 29 11.92 -17.39 21.35
N PRO A 30 11.45 -18.45 22.05
CA PRO A 30 12.27 -19.63 22.29
C PRO A 30 12.77 -20.20 20.96
N LYS A 31 14.04 -20.60 20.86
CA LYS A 31 14.65 -21.07 19.59
C LYS A 31 13.87 -22.18 18.87
N SER A 32 13.07 -22.97 19.60
CA SER A 32 12.15 -23.96 19.01
C SER A 32 11.01 -23.33 18.21
N SER A 33 10.50 -22.15 18.62
CA SER A 33 9.47 -21.39 17.91
C SER A 33 10.03 -20.38 16.90
N GLN A 34 11.36 -20.16 16.86
CA GLN A 34 12.01 -19.34 15.83
C GLN A 34 11.67 -19.83 14.41
N THR A 35 11.62 -21.16 14.20
CA THR A 35 11.22 -21.74 12.91
C THR A 35 9.75 -21.49 12.57
N ALA A 36 8.87 -21.50 13.58
CA ALA A 36 7.45 -21.21 13.42
C ALA A 36 7.23 -19.73 13.08
N VAL A 37 7.99 -18.84 13.72
CA VAL A 37 7.95 -17.39 13.48
C VAL A 37 8.50 -17.06 12.08
N LEU A 38 9.61 -17.69 11.67
CA LEU A 38 10.14 -17.52 10.31
C LEU A 38 9.17 -18.03 9.24
N ARG A 39 8.47 -19.15 9.48
CA ARG A 39 7.42 -19.63 8.57
C ARG A 39 6.23 -18.68 8.51
N ALA A 40 5.75 -18.18 9.65
CA ALA A 40 4.67 -17.21 9.69
C ALA A 40 5.05 -15.92 8.96
N ALA A 41 6.27 -15.40 9.19
CA ALA A 41 6.79 -14.22 8.50
C ALA A 41 6.92 -14.45 6.98
N ALA A 42 7.40 -15.62 6.55
CA ALA A 42 7.49 -15.97 5.13
C ALA A 42 6.11 -16.03 4.47
N LEU A 43 5.11 -16.62 5.13
CA LEU A 43 3.73 -16.67 4.63
C LEU A 43 3.14 -15.27 4.52
N VAL A 44 3.31 -14.42 5.53
CA VAL A 44 2.86 -13.02 5.51
C VAL A 44 3.54 -12.23 4.39
N ALA A 45 4.84 -12.42 4.17
CA ALA A 45 5.57 -11.77 3.08
C ALA A 45 5.03 -12.18 1.70
N VAL A 46 4.81 -13.48 1.49
CA VAL A 46 4.23 -14.01 0.24
C VAL A 46 2.81 -13.46 0.03
N LEU A 47 1.96 -13.47 1.06
CA LEU A 47 0.61 -12.91 0.99
C LEU A 47 0.61 -11.40 0.73
N SER A 48 1.59 -10.68 1.25
CA SER A 48 1.77 -9.24 0.99
C SER A 48 2.17 -8.96 -0.45
N MET A 49 3.01 -9.81 -1.05
CA MET A 49 3.35 -9.75 -2.48
C MET A 49 2.17 -10.13 -3.38
N LEU A 50 1.31 -11.04 -2.91
CA LEU A 50 0.07 -11.46 -3.57
C LEU A 50 -1.07 -10.44 -3.46
N LYS A 51 -0.80 -9.19 -3.04
CA LYS A 51 -1.77 -8.10 -3.23
C LYS A 51 -2.06 -7.96 -4.72
N GLU A 52 -3.10 -8.65 -5.17
CA GLU A 52 -3.80 -8.35 -6.41
C GLU A 52 -4.19 -6.88 -6.34
N THR A 53 -3.49 -6.06 -7.10
CA THR A 53 -3.99 -4.74 -7.44
C THR A 53 -5.31 -4.96 -8.14
N ASP A 54 -6.37 -4.29 -7.68
CA ASP A 54 -7.69 -4.34 -8.31
C ASP A 54 -7.61 -3.72 -9.73
N GLU A 55 -7.19 -4.56 -10.67
CA GLU A 55 -7.04 -4.29 -12.09
C GLU A 55 -8.39 -3.97 -12.74
N ARG A 56 -9.53 -4.25 -12.07
CA ARG A 56 -10.86 -3.90 -12.60
C ARG A 56 -10.99 -2.41 -12.89
N SER A 57 -10.37 -1.58 -12.05
CA SER A 57 -10.33 -0.14 -12.27
C SER A 57 -9.49 0.27 -13.49
N VAL A 58 -8.46 -0.50 -13.81
CA VAL A 58 -7.56 -0.27 -14.95
C VAL A 58 -8.20 -0.75 -16.25
N ILE A 59 -8.83 -1.93 -16.25
CA ILE A 59 -9.50 -2.54 -17.42
C ILE A 59 -10.58 -1.62 -17.99
N GLY A 60 -11.41 -1.00 -17.13
CA GLY A 60 -12.45 -0.06 -17.59
C GLY A 60 -11.91 1.28 -18.12
N ARG A 61 -10.64 1.61 -17.82
CA ARG A 61 -9.96 2.82 -18.29
C ARG A 61 -9.05 2.58 -19.50
N GLN A 62 -8.93 1.35 -19.99
CA GLN A 62 -8.18 1.08 -21.21
C GLN A 62 -8.93 1.70 -22.41
N LEU A 63 -8.28 2.65 -23.09
CA LEU A 63 -8.86 3.34 -24.24
C LEU A 63 -8.95 2.45 -25.51
N GLY A 64 -8.52 1.18 -25.43
CA GLY A 64 -8.42 0.25 -26.56
C GLY A 64 -7.12 0.41 -27.34
N SER A 65 -7.00 -0.29 -28.47
CA SER A 65 -5.82 -0.20 -29.34
C SER A 65 -5.65 1.22 -29.90
N ASP A 66 -4.42 1.59 -30.25
CA ASP A 66 -4.10 2.90 -30.82
C ASP A 66 -4.97 3.22 -32.06
N TRP A 67 -5.27 2.22 -32.90
CA TRP A 67 -6.16 2.38 -34.05
C TRP A 67 -7.61 2.71 -33.66
N SER A 68 -8.15 2.02 -32.64
CA SER A 68 -9.52 2.28 -32.17
C SER A 68 -9.65 3.68 -31.57
N GLN A 69 -8.60 4.15 -30.89
CA GLN A 69 -8.53 5.51 -30.33
C GLN A 69 -8.43 6.55 -31.44
N ASP A 70 -7.59 6.31 -32.44
CA ASP A 70 -7.43 7.21 -33.59
C ASP A 70 -8.73 7.33 -34.39
N HIS A 71 -9.39 6.20 -34.66
CA HIS A 71 -10.67 6.18 -35.35
C HIS A 71 -11.76 6.96 -34.58
N ARG A 72 -11.82 6.80 -33.25
CA ARG A 72 -12.75 7.59 -32.40
C ARG A 72 -12.44 9.08 -32.48
N ARG A 73 -11.17 9.49 -32.44
CA ARG A 73 -10.76 10.90 -32.56
C ARG A 73 -11.19 11.48 -33.90
N VAL A 74 -10.92 10.78 -35.00
CA VAL A 74 -11.29 11.22 -36.36
C VAL A 74 -12.80 11.37 -36.49
N ARG A 75 -13.59 10.41 -35.97
CA ARG A 75 -15.07 10.49 -36.01
C ARG A 75 -15.62 11.69 -35.24
N MET A 76 -14.95 12.11 -34.18
CA MET A 76 -15.30 13.29 -33.38
C MET A 76 -14.77 14.60 -33.98
N GLY A 77 -14.15 14.57 -35.17
CA GLY A 77 -13.60 15.74 -35.84
C GLY A 77 -12.23 16.19 -35.33
N TYR A 78 -11.61 15.42 -34.43
CA TYR A 78 -10.23 15.68 -34.01
C TYR A 78 -9.23 15.17 -35.06
N THR A 79 -8.05 15.76 -35.07
CA THR A 79 -6.94 15.29 -35.90
C THR A 79 -6.44 13.94 -35.38
N GLY A 80 -6.18 13.01 -36.30
CA GLY A 80 -5.59 11.72 -35.97
C GLY A 80 -4.20 11.88 -35.36
N LEU A 81 -3.85 10.99 -34.42
CA LEU A 81 -2.55 10.94 -33.75
C LEU A 81 -1.39 10.84 -34.74
N MET A 82 -1.55 10.10 -35.83
CA MET A 82 -0.54 9.99 -36.88
C MET A 82 -0.27 11.34 -37.56
N LYS A 83 -1.34 12.09 -37.86
CA LYS A 83 -1.25 13.43 -38.45
C LYS A 83 -0.59 14.42 -37.50
N GLU A 84 -0.90 14.36 -36.20
CA GLU A 84 -0.23 15.20 -35.17
C GLU A 84 1.25 14.84 -34.99
N ARG A 85 1.61 13.55 -35.03
CA ARG A 85 3.01 13.11 -34.99
C ARG A 85 3.78 13.58 -36.23
N GLN A 86 3.16 13.53 -37.41
CA GLN A 86 3.74 14.04 -38.65
C GLN A 86 3.96 15.56 -38.61
N LYS A 87 3.03 16.35 -38.05
CA LYS A 87 3.21 17.81 -37.89
C LYS A 87 4.45 18.18 -37.07
N ARG A 88 4.82 17.35 -36.09
CA ARG A 88 5.99 17.57 -35.23
C ARG A 88 7.27 16.95 -35.79
N SER A 89 7.16 16.09 -36.80
CA SER A 89 8.32 15.57 -37.52
C SER A 89 8.84 16.64 -38.46
N THR A 90 9.76 17.47 -37.97
CA THR A 90 10.57 18.34 -38.82
C THR A 90 11.61 17.47 -39.54
N TRP A 91 11.26 16.95 -40.71
CA TRP A 91 12.26 16.53 -41.70
C TRP A 91 12.09 17.38 -42.95
N ARG A 92 13.22 17.97 -43.36
CA ARG A 92 13.40 18.67 -44.64
C ARG A 92 13.25 17.70 -45.79
#